data_AF-A0A2S4KWZ4-F1
#
_entry.id   AF-A0A2S4KWZ4-F1
#
_cell.length_a   1.000
_cell.length_b   1.000
_cell.length_c   1.000
_cell.angle_alpha   90.00
_cell.angle_beta   90.00
_cell.angle_gamma   90.00
#
_symmetry.space_group_name_H-M   'P 1'
#
loop_
_entity.id
_entity.type
_entity.pdbx_description
1 polymer ?
#
loop_
_entity_poly.entity_id
_entity_poly.type
_entity_poly.pdbx_seq_one_letter_code
_entity_poly.pdbx_strand_id
1 'polypeptide(L)'
;MSSNTKPYYDTIRDPSTFAQRAQGKANLASLVQSEHWKSAVSQWGREHLFAHHVLCKEPKKRLPLFESREFLPRDLSIVHSYIASLIRGPESFDALKDKSEPQLVQECQPDTLGQVWSALVPFLRAAAASGQQAASTTAAPTSAASTSAAPTTPPPKRESRRPDKFGDFVPSDQVNFGSSPDYKTRPATSGSDSTHSSVGYIEGLQAPLVEDATVRLTSCISRYVLNYGQDQNKSDPFLHFRDERRTYSYSLGAKHVHAVDDGGIQFIARNGIPRHVAMLEGKRTFNTLVKGVPIVSDELLAQMVGEALAVGCTNKPSVSQTDFITILAATHCVKFFHFHISADFLRSYEDYFTSTSRNLDGFLRVDSTVWYDIKKRDHREDIVSHILALVDWAES
;
A
#
# COMPACT_ATOMS: atom_id res chain seq x y z
N MET A 1 -29.34 1.68 -12.13
CA MET A 1 -29.21 0.21 -12.02
C MET A 1 -27.72 -0.12 -12.04
N SER A 2 -27.09 -0.27 -10.87
CA SER A 2 -25.66 -0.57 -10.81
C SER A 2 -25.48 -2.05 -11.12
N SER A 3 -24.99 -2.39 -12.31
CA SER A 3 -24.66 -3.78 -12.62
C SER A 3 -23.58 -4.23 -11.63
N ASN A 4 -23.90 -5.24 -10.84
CA ASN A 4 -23.01 -5.84 -9.84
C ASN A 4 -21.88 -6.61 -10.54
N THR A 5 -21.01 -5.89 -11.24
CA THR A 5 -19.84 -6.46 -11.91
C THR A 5 -18.80 -6.82 -10.87
N LYS A 6 -18.56 -8.12 -10.70
CA LYS A 6 -17.45 -8.63 -9.87
C LYS A 6 -16.12 -7.97 -10.27
N PRO A 7 -15.17 -7.79 -9.33
CA PRO A 7 -13.83 -7.30 -9.61
C PRO A 7 -13.10 -8.14 -10.68
N TYR A 8 -12.26 -7.49 -11.48
CA TYR A 8 -11.39 -8.13 -12.49
C TYR A 8 -10.51 -9.18 -11.83
N TYR A 9 -9.89 -8.79 -10.70
CA TYR A 9 -9.04 -9.65 -9.89
C TYR A 9 -9.70 -10.98 -9.53
N ASP A 10 -11.01 -10.99 -9.30
CA ASP A 10 -11.75 -12.18 -8.91
C ASP A 10 -12.21 -13.05 -10.08
N THR A 11 -12.17 -12.51 -11.30
CA THR A 11 -12.87 -13.10 -12.46
C THR A 11 -11.96 -13.54 -13.61
N ILE A 12 -10.88 -12.82 -13.90
CA ILE A 12 -10.07 -13.08 -15.09
C ILE A 12 -8.88 -14.00 -14.74
N ARG A 13 -9.12 -15.32 -14.81
CA ARG A 13 -8.20 -16.36 -14.31
C ARG A 13 -7.36 -17.06 -15.39
N ASP A 14 -7.86 -17.06 -16.61
CA ASP A 14 -7.33 -17.85 -17.72
C ASP A 14 -7.53 -17.13 -19.08
N PRO A 15 -6.77 -17.53 -20.11
CA PRO A 15 -6.82 -16.90 -21.43
C PRO A 15 -8.21 -16.92 -22.09
N SER A 16 -9.01 -17.98 -21.87
CA SER A 16 -10.33 -18.11 -22.51
C SER A 16 -11.33 -17.12 -21.91
N THR A 17 -11.34 -17.01 -20.58
CA THR A 17 -12.14 -16.00 -19.87
C THR A 17 -11.69 -14.59 -20.23
N PHE A 18 -10.38 -14.36 -20.33
CA PHE A 18 -9.84 -13.09 -20.79
C PHE A 18 -10.35 -12.74 -22.19
N ALA A 19 -10.19 -13.63 -23.17
CA ALA A 19 -10.61 -13.39 -24.55
C ALA A 19 -12.11 -13.07 -24.67
N GLN A 20 -12.95 -13.81 -23.95
CA GLN A 20 -14.39 -13.56 -23.91
C GLN A 20 -14.72 -12.17 -23.33
N ARG A 21 -14.02 -11.74 -22.27
CA ARG A 21 -14.29 -10.48 -21.56
C ARG A 21 -13.62 -9.27 -22.20
N ALA A 22 -12.55 -9.49 -22.96
CA ALA A 22 -11.82 -8.48 -23.73
C ALA A 22 -12.53 -8.14 -25.06
N GLN A 23 -13.51 -8.92 -25.50
CA GLN A 23 -14.25 -8.64 -26.73
C GLN A 23 -14.89 -7.25 -26.70
N GLY A 24 -14.53 -6.41 -27.67
CA GLY A 24 -15.00 -5.02 -27.76
C GLY A 24 -14.35 -4.06 -26.76
N LYS A 25 -13.30 -4.47 -26.04
CA LYS A 25 -12.48 -3.60 -25.19
C LYS A 25 -11.32 -3.00 -25.97
N ALA A 26 -10.85 -1.83 -25.54
CA ALA A 26 -9.67 -1.19 -26.08
C ALA A 26 -8.43 -2.07 -25.86
N ASN A 27 -7.64 -2.27 -26.92
CA ASN A 27 -6.31 -2.86 -26.83
C ASN A 27 -5.27 -1.77 -26.51
N LEU A 28 -4.01 -2.17 -26.25
CA LEU A 28 -2.94 -1.25 -25.88
C LEU A 28 -2.75 -0.11 -26.91
N ALA A 29 -2.72 -0.41 -28.21
CA ALA A 29 -2.62 0.61 -29.26
C ALA A 29 -3.72 1.66 -29.17
N SER A 30 -4.98 1.23 -29.05
CA SER A 30 -6.12 2.13 -28.97
C SER A 30 -6.14 2.94 -27.66
N LEU A 31 -5.69 2.36 -26.56
CA LEU A 31 -5.62 3.03 -25.26
C LEU A 31 -4.57 4.16 -25.28
N VAL A 32 -3.39 3.89 -25.86
CA VAL A 32 -2.29 4.87 -25.96
C VAL A 32 -2.61 6.02 -26.92
N GLN A 33 -3.38 5.74 -27.97
CA GLN A 33 -3.84 6.75 -28.93
C GLN A 33 -5.05 7.55 -28.44
N SER A 34 -5.70 7.13 -27.35
CA SER A 34 -6.85 7.82 -26.80
C SER A 34 -6.48 9.23 -26.31
N GLU A 35 -7.36 10.20 -26.58
CA GLU A 35 -7.28 11.54 -25.97
C GLU A 35 -7.40 11.49 -24.45
N HIS A 36 -8.02 10.43 -23.91
CA HIS A 36 -8.18 10.20 -22.47
C HIS A 36 -7.07 9.34 -21.87
N TRP A 37 -5.90 9.24 -22.52
CA TRP A 37 -4.75 8.54 -21.97
C TRP A 37 -4.37 9.07 -20.59
N LYS A 38 -4.17 8.14 -19.64
CA LYS A 38 -3.78 8.45 -18.27
C LYS A 38 -2.32 8.06 -18.06
N SER A 39 -1.45 9.07 -17.91
CA SER A 39 -0.02 8.83 -17.70
C SER A 39 0.28 8.27 -16.32
N ALA A 40 -0.45 8.68 -15.28
CA ALA A 40 -0.25 8.18 -13.93
C ALA A 40 -0.96 6.83 -13.73
N VAL A 41 -0.21 5.81 -13.31
CA VAL A 41 -0.76 4.46 -13.05
C VAL A 41 -1.78 4.46 -11.91
N SER A 42 -1.73 5.45 -11.01
CA SER A 42 -2.73 5.66 -9.96
C SER A 42 -4.12 6.03 -10.49
N GLN A 43 -4.23 6.39 -11.77
CA GLN A 43 -5.51 6.66 -12.43
C GLN A 43 -5.97 5.50 -13.33
N TRP A 44 -5.16 4.43 -13.43
CA TRP A 44 -5.50 3.26 -14.24
C TRP A 44 -6.66 2.48 -13.63
N GLY A 45 -7.27 1.64 -14.46
CA GLY A 45 -8.47 0.89 -14.12
C GLY A 45 -8.62 -0.36 -14.98
N ARG A 46 -9.84 -0.92 -15.00
CA ARG A 46 -10.16 -2.17 -15.68
C ARG A 46 -9.73 -2.21 -17.16
N GLU A 47 -9.88 -1.10 -17.87
CA GLU A 47 -9.48 -0.98 -19.28
C GLU A 47 -7.97 -1.14 -19.47
N HIS A 48 -7.17 -0.69 -18.50
CA HIS A 48 -5.72 -0.85 -18.51
C HIS A 48 -5.34 -2.31 -18.27
N LEU A 49 -6.04 -3.03 -17.38
CA LEU A 49 -5.81 -4.46 -17.14
C LEU A 49 -6.04 -5.31 -18.40
N PHE A 50 -7.10 -5.01 -19.16
CA PHE A 50 -7.33 -5.67 -20.45
C PHE A 50 -6.27 -5.28 -21.48
N ALA A 51 -5.94 -4.00 -21.61
CA ALA A 51 -4.93 -3.54 -22.56
C ALA A 51 -3.55 -4.18 -22.33
N HIS A 52 -3.20 -4.49 -21.08
CA HIS A 52 -1.92 -5.08 -20.69
C HIS A 52 -1.97 -6.61 -20.48
N HIS A 53 -3.02 -7.28 -20.97
CA HIS A 53 -3.15 -8.74 -20.97
C HIS A 53 -2.92 -9.37 -19.58
N VAL A 54 -3.56 -8.82 -18.55
CA VAL A 54 -3.36 -9.27 -17.16
C VAL A 54 -4.20 -10.50 -16.86
N LEU A 55 -3.60 -11.56 -16.32
CA LEU A 55 -4.29 -12.75 -15.78
C LEU A 55 -4.02 -12.89 -14.29
N CYS A 56 -5.07 -12.99 -13.49
CA CYS A 56 -4.95 -13.12 -12.03
C CYS A 56 -5.23 -14.56 -11.61
N LYS A 57 -4.28 -15.26 -11.01
CA LYS A 57 -4.51 -16.60 -10.45
C LYS A 57 -5.25 -16.53 -9.11
N GLU A 58 -5.91 -17.64 -8.78
CA GLU A 58 -6.63 -17.76 -7.52
C GLU A 58 -5.66 -17.56 -6.35
N PRO A 59 -6.03 -16.77 -5.32
CA PRO A 59 -5.13 -16.48 -4.21
C PRO A 59 -4.82 -17.76 -3.42
N LYS A 60 -3.55 -17.97 -3.08
CA LYS A 60 -3.11 -19.13 -2.30
C LYS A 60 -2.64 -18.73 -0.91
N LYS A 61 -2.46 -19.70 -0.02
CA LYS A 61 -1.81 -19.42 1.28
C LYS A 61 -0.35 -19.02 1.12
N ARG A 62 0.33 -19.40 0.06
CA ARG A 62 1.75 -19.08 -0.17
C ARG A 62 1.95 -18.71 -1.63
N LEU A 63 2.90 -17.81 -1.90
CA LEU A 63 3.20 -17.46 -3.29
C LEU A 63 3.83 -18.66 -4.02
N PRO A 64 3.31 -19.06 -5.20
CA PRO A 64 3.87 -20.17 -5.98
C PRO A 64 5.36 -20.03 -6.29
N LEU A 65 5.84 -18.80 -6.52
CA LEU A 65 7.26 -18.51 -6.72
C LEU A 65 8.12 -19.04 -5.57
N PHE A 66 7.70 -18.79 -4.33
CA PHE A 66 8.47 -19.19 -3.14
C PHE A 66 8.29 -20.67 -2.81
N GLU A 67 7.12 -21.25 -3.08
CA GLU A 67 6.89 -22.69 -2.89
C GLU A 67 7.70 -23.53 -3.89
N SER A 68 7.63 -23.19 -5.18
CA SER A 68 8.27 -23.96 -6.25
C SER A 68 9.80 -23.94 -6.21
N ARG A 69 10.38 -22.92 -5.57
CA ARG A 69 11.83 -22.73 -5.42
C ARG A 69 12.33 -23.02 -4.01
N GLU A 70 11.46 -23.52 -3.13
CA GLU A 70 11.78 -23.86 -1.73
C GLU A 70 12.37 -22.70 -0.91
N PHE A 71 11.99 -21.46 -1.19
CA PHE A 71 12.45 -20.27 -0.43
C PHE A 71 11.72 -20.06 0.90
N LEU A 72 10.64 -20.80 1.15
CA LEU A 72 9.90 -20.64 2.40
C LEU A 72 10.60 -21.41 3.53
N PRO A 73 10.83 -20.79 4.69
CA PRO A 73 11.47 -21.46 5.81
C PRO A 73 10.60 -22.64 6.28
N ARG A 74 11.24 -23.78 6.51
CA ARG A 74 10.56 -25.00 6.99
C ARG A 74 10.16 -24.90 8.46
N ASP A 75 10.96 -24.19 9.25
CA ASP A 75 10.73 -23.96 10.67
C ASP A 75 11.16 -22.54 11.04
N LEU A 76 10.22 -21.75 11.56
CA LEU A 76 10.49 -20.38 12.02
C LEU A 76 11.04 -20.33 13.46
N SER A 77 10.89 -21.41 14.23
CA SER A 77 11.36 -21.47 15.61
C SER A 77 12.88 -21.45 15.73
N ILE A 78 13.57 -21.89 14.68
CA ILE A 78 15.04 -21.93 14.60
C ILE A 78 15.65 -20.64 14.05
N VAL A 79 14.84 -19.70 13.51
CA VAL A 79 15.37 -18.48 12.88
C VAL A 79 15.94 -17.54 13.93
N HIS A 80 15.10 -17.08 14.86
CA HIS A 80 15.52 -16.22 15.96
C HIS A 80 14.41 -16.13 17.03
N SER A 81 14.78 -16.04 18.31
CA SER A 81 13.81 -15.95 19.42
C SER A 81 12.88 -14.73 19.29
N TYR A 82 13.41 -13.60 18.81
CA TYR A 82 12.63 -12.39 18.52
C TYR A 82 11.60 -12.56 17.40
N ILE A 83 11.91 -13.32 16.35
CA ILE A 83 10.91 -13.67 15.32
C ILE A 83 9.75 -14.45 15.96
N ALA A 84 10.05 -15.40 16.84
CA ALA A 84 9.01 -16.12 17.58
C ALA A 84 8.16 -15.19 18.48
N SER A 85 8.73 -14.13 19.05
CA SER A 85 7.99 -13.11 19.81
C SER A 85 7.01 -12.33 18.95
N LEU A 86 7.41 -11.91 17.75
CA LEU A 86 6.51 -11.26 16.78
C LEU A 86 5.35 -12.20 16.41
N ILE A 87 5.64 -13.46 16.08
CA ILE A 87 4.61 -14.45 15.71
C ILE A 87 3.64 -14.69 16.87
N ARG A 88 4.16 -14.86 18.10
CA ARG A 88 3.34 -15.02 19.30
C ARG A 88 2.36 -13.87 19.47
N GLY A 89 2.83 -12.64 19.23
CA GLY A 89 2.04 -11.43 19.43
C GLY A 89 1.94 -11.02 20.91
N PRO A 90 1.24 -9.91 21.19
CA PRO A 90 0.96 -9.47 22.55
C PRO A 90 -0.01 -10.44 23.26
N GLU A 91 -0.03 -10.42 24.59
CA GLU A 91 -1.00 -11.19 25.38
C GLU A 91 -2.45 -10.80 25.08
N SER A 92 -2.69 -9.50 24.89
CA SER A 92 -4.00 -8.96 24.53
C SER A 92 -3.84 -7.76 23.59
N PHE A 93 -4.44 -7.85 22.40
CA PHE A 93 -4.53 -6.71 21.48
C PHE A 93 -5.43 -5.60 22.04
N ASP A 94 -6.44 -5.94 22.83
CA ASP A 94 -7.32 -4.94 23.43
C ASP A 94 -6.57 -4.08 24.45
N ALA A 95 -5.68 -4.68 25.25
CA ALA A 95 -4.85 -3.97 26.22
C ALA A 95 -3.85 -2.99 25.57
N LEU A 96 -3.52 -3.16 24.28
CA LEU A 96 -2.63 -2.23 23.58
C LEU A 96 -3.28 -0.88 23.30
N LYS A 97 -4.62 -0.81 23.21
CA LYS A 97 -5.35 0.41 22.84
C LYS A 97 -5.10 1.56 23.82
N ASP A 98 -4.89 1.22 25.09
CA ASP A 98 -4.73 2.18 26.18
C ASP A 98 -3.27 2.58 26.43
N LYS A 99 -2.34 1.99 25.67
CA LYS A 99 -0.90 2.26 25.81
C LYS A 99 -0.41 3.30 24.81
N SER A 100 0.50 4.15 25.26
CA SER A 100 1.26 5.06 24.42
C SER A 100 2.47 4.37 23.79
N GLU A 101 3.03 4.97 22.75
CA GLU A 101 4.22 4.43 22.08
C GLU A 101 5.41 4.23 23.05
N PRO A 102 5.80 5.19 23.90
CA PRO A 102 6.91 4.99 24.82
C PRO A 102 6.69 3.82 25.78
N GLN A 103 5.45 3.63 26.26
CA GLN A 103 5.13 2.50 27.14
C GLN A 103 5.32 1.17 26.41
N LEU A 104 4.82 1.04 25.18
CA LEU A 104 4.96 -0.18 24.38
C LEU A 104 6.42 -0.49 24.04
N VAL A 105 7.20 0.53 23.71
CA VAL A 105 8.64 0.40 23.43
C VAL A 105 9.40 -0.06 24.67
N GLN A 106 9.09 0.48 25.85
CA GLN A 106 9.77 0.10 27.10
C GLN A 106 9.35 -1.28 27.63
N GLU A 107 8.08 -1.67 27.44
CA GLU A 107 7.56 -2.95 27.92
C GLU A 107 7.96 -4.14 27.04
N CYS A 108 8.25 -3.92 25.77
CA CYS A 108 8.63 -4.97 24.83
C CYS A 108 10.15 -5.09 24.73
N GLN A 109 10.64 -6.33 24.65
CA GLN A 109 12.03 -6.60 24.29
C GLN A 109 12.08 -7.48 23.03
N PRO A 110 12.83 -7.07 21.99
CA PRO A 110 13.57 -5.80 21.87
C PRO A 110 12.62 -4.62 21.62
N ASP A 111 13.10 -3.39 21.85
CA ASP A 111 12.36 -2.12 21.66
C ASP A 111 11.66 -2.02 20.29
N THR A 112 12.25 -2.61 19.24
CA THR A 112 11.70 -2.68 17.88
C THR A 112 10.40 -3.48 17.81
N LEU A 113 10.16 -4.42 18.72
CA LEU A 113 8.88 -5.13 18.85
C LEU A 113 7.80 -4.18 19.38
N GLY A 114 8.15 -3.32 20.33
CA GLY A 114 7.25 -2.29 20.85
C GLY A 114 6.88 -1.26 19.77
N GLN A 115 7.79 -0.95 18.84
CA GLN A 115 7.48 -0.12 17.67
C GLN A 115 6.45 -0.77 16.75
N VAL A 116 6.56 -2.08 16.48
CA VAL A 116 5.55 -2.82 15.69
C VAL A 116 4.18 -2.71 16.34
N TRP A 117 4.10 -2.96 17.65
CA TRP A 117 2.82 -2.90 18.35
C TRP A 117 2.27 -1.49 18.47
N SER A 118 3.12 -0.49 18.69
CA SER A 118 2.73 0.93 18.65
C SER A 118 2.12 1.31 17.30
N ALA A 119 2.73 0.88 16.19
CA ALA A 119 2.22 1.16 14.86
C ALA A 119 0.86 0.49 14.58
N LEU A 120 0.50 -0.58 15.30
CA LEU A 120 -0.81 -1.24 15.19
C LEU A 120 -1.92 -0.53 15.97
N VAL A 121 -1.58 0.18 17.06
CA VAL A 121 -2.55 0.80 17.98
C VAL A 121 -3.59 1.71 17.30
N PRO A 122 -3.23 2.59 16.33
CA PRO A 122 -4.21 3.43 15.64
C PRO A 122 -5.38 2.63 15.03
N PHE A 123 -5.11 1.45 14.47
CA PHE A 123 -6.13 0.58 13.89
C PHE A 123 -7.01 -0.07 14.94
N LEU A 124 -6.44 -0.43 16.10
CA LEU A 124 -7.18 -1.01 17.21
C LEU A 124 -8.14 0.02 17.84
N ARG A 125 -7.71 1.27 17.95
CA ARG A 125 -8.54 2.40 18.42
C ARG A 125 -9.67 2.72 17.45
N ALA A 126 -9.37 2.77 16.15
CA ALA A 126 -10.37 3.03 15.11
C ALA A 126 -11.48 1.96 15.07
N ALA A 127 -11.10 0.68 15.24
CA ALA A 127 -12.05 -0.43 15.32
C ALA A 127 -12.97 -0.33 16.55
N ALA A 128 -12.44 0.09 17.70
CA ALA A 128 -13.22 0.26 18.93
C ALA A 128 -14.23 1.41 18.82
N ALA A 129 -13.83 2.56 18.24
CA ALA A 129 -14.72 3.70 18.04
C ALA A 129 -15.89 3.39 17.09
N SER A 130 -15.64 2.59 16.05
CA SER A 130 -16.67 2.19 15.07
C SER A 130 -17.73 1.27 15.69
N GLY A 131 -17.36 0.39 16.62
CA GLY A 131 -18.29 -0.50 17.32
C GLY A 131 -19.25 0.23 18.27
N GLN A 132 -18.81 1.35 18.87
CA GLN A 132 -19.64 2.15 19.78
C GLN A 132 -20.71 2.98 19.06
N GLN A 133 -20.46 3.39 17.81
CA GLN A 133 -21.46 4.10 16.99
C GLN A 133 -22.57 3.17 16.46
N ALA A 134 -22.25 1.89 16.19
CA ALA A 134 -23.25 0.91 15.80
C ALA A 134 -24.16 0.48 16.98
N ALA A 135 -23.62 0.43 18.20
CA ALA A 135 -24.38 0.10 19.40
C ALA A 135 -25.29 1.23 19.91
N SER A 136 -25.00 2.50 19.55
CA SER A 136 -25.81 3.66 19.94
C SER A 136 -26.97 3.97 18.99
N THR A 137 -27.07 3.26 17.85
CA THR A 137 -28.17 3.40 16.88
C THR A 137 -29.27 2.33 17.03
N THR A 138 -29.18 1.44 18.03
CA THR A 138 -30.19 0.40 18.30
C THR A 138 -31.09 0.68 19.51
N ALA A 139 -31.02 1.85 20.12
CA ALA A 139 -32.00 2.29 21.11
C ALA A 139 -33.17 3.02 20.42
N ALA A 140 -34.22 2.27 20.09
CA ALA A 140 -35.51 2.85 19.72
C ALA A 140 -36.07 3.70 20.88
N PRO A 141 -36.62 4.90 20.63
CA PRO A 141 -37.31 5.66 21.66
C PRO A 141 -38.72 5.07 21.82
N THR A 142 -38.97 4.40 22.94
CA THR A 142 -40.32 4.02 23.36
C THR A 142 -41.06 5.28 23.78
N SER A 143 -42.08 5.61 23.01
CA SER A 143 -43.05 6.68 23.26
C SER A 143 -43.90 6.38 24.49
N ALA A 144 -43.85 7.27 25.48
CA ALA A 144 -44.91 7.41 26.47
C ALA A 144 -45.21 8.90 26.65
N ALA A 145 -46.46 9.26 26.37
CA ALA A 145 -46.99 10.61 26.43
C ALA A 145 -47.06 11.12 27.88
N SER A 146 -46.63 12.36 28.11
CA SER A 146 -46.99 13.14 29.29
C SER A 146 -46.96 14.62 28.92
N THR A 147 -48.15 15.19 28.82
CA THR A 147 -48.49 16.60 28.67
C THR A 147 -48.00 17.44 29.85
N SER A 148 -47.15 18.43 29.58
CA SER A 148 -47.14 19.72 30.30
C SER A 148 -46.34 20.77 29.53
N ALA A 149 -46.90 21.97 29.45
CA ALA A 149 -46.50 23.05 28.56
C ALA A 149 -45.33 23.93 29.08
N ALA A 150 -44.55 24.43 28.10
CA ALA A 150 -43.68 25.63 28.08
C ALA A 150 -42.34 25.62 28.88
N PRO A 151 -41.35 26.48 28.55
CA PRO A 151 -41.01 27.10 27.26
C PRO A 151 -39.59 26.74 26.76
N THR A 152 -39.39 26.89 25.46
CA THR A 152 -38.16 26.66 24.70
C THR A 152 -37.10 27.72 25.00
N THR A 153 -35.99 27.34 25.64
CA THR A 153 -34.76 28.15 25.72
C THR A 153 -33.68 27.52 24.82
N PRO A 154 -33.15 28.23 23.82
CA PRO A 154 -32.03 27.74 23.02
C PRO A 154 -30.73 27.73 23.86
N PRO A 155 -29.80 26.78 23.63
CA PRO A 155 -28.53 26.73 24.34
C PRO A 155 -27.67 27.96 24.03
N PRO A 156 -26.92 28.50 25.02
CA PRO A 156 -26.16 29.73 24.86
C PRO A 156 -25.01 29.54 23.86
N LYS A 157 -25.06 30.35 22.80
CA LYS A 157 -23.98 30.58 21.84
C LYS A 157 -22.76 31.09 22.63
N ARG A 158 -21.72 30.26 22.77
CA ARG A 158 -20.45 30.70 23.35
C ARG A 158 -19.84 31.77 22.42
N GLU A 159 -19.92 33.02 22.83
CA GLU A 159 -19.11 34.09 22.26
C GLU A 159 -17.64 33.84 22.59
N SER A 160 -16.86 33.53 21.57
CA SER A 160 -15.40 33.50 21.65
C SER A 160 -14.89 34.94 21.76
N ARG A 161 -14.64 35.42 22.99
CA ARG A 161 -13.83 36.61 23.22
C ARG A 161 -12.41 36.32 22.73
N ARG A 162 -11.94 37.09 21.74
CA ARG A 162 -10.52 37.09 21.36
C ARG A 162 -9.69 37.57 22.56
N PRO A 163 -8.61 36.90 22.94
CA PRO A 163 -7.67 37.44 23.91
C PRO A 163 -7.04 38.73 23.37
N ASP A 164 -6.87 39.71 24.24
CA ASP A 164 -6.20 40.97 23.94
C ASP A 164 -4.77 40.70 23.43
N LYS A 165 -4.42 41.40 22.35
CA LYS A 165 -3.11 41.36 21.71
C LYS A 165 -2.06 41.86 22.70
N PHE A 166 -1.19 40.98 23.16
CA PHE A 166 0.09 41.36 23.76
C PHE A 166 1.07 41.78 22.66
N GLY A 167 1.50 43.05 22.70
CA GLY A 167 2.89 43.49 22.62
C GLY A 167 3.66 43.33 21.30
N ASP A 168 4.36 44.41 20.93
CA ASP A 168 5.15 44.58 19.71
C ASP A 168 6.25 43.51 19.53
N PHE A 169 6.20 42.81 18.39
CA PHE A 169 7.29 41.94 17.94
C PHE A 169 8.10 42.65 16.87
N VAL A 170 9.41 42.68 17.08
CA VAL A 170 10.42 43.30 16.21
C VAL A 170 10.55 42.50 14.90
N PRO A 171 10.50 43.14 13.71
CA PRO A 171 10.66 42.45 12.42
C PRO A 171 12.08 41.89 12.25
N SER A 172 12.22 40.61 11.92
CA SER A 172 13.50 39.98 11.58
C SER A 172 13.60 39.79 10.07
N ASP A 173 13.63 40.93 9.36
CA ASP A 173 13.67 40.98 7.89
C ASP A 173 15.12 41.09 7.38
N GLN A 174 16.10 40.53 8.11
CA GLN A 174 17.50 40.62 7.72
C GLN A 174 18.30 39.36 8.07
N VAL A 175 18.04 38.24 7.40
CA VAL A 175 19.11 37.31 6.99
C VAL A 175 18.71 36.65 5.67
N ASN A 176 19.50 36.83 4.62
CA ASN A 176 19.27 36.31 3.28
C ASN A 176 20.47 35.42 2.88
N PHE A 177 20.29 34.11 2.92
CA PHE A 177 21.13 33.06 2.28
C PHE A 177 20.21 31.84 2.14
N GLY A 178 20.01 31.13 1.04
CA GLY A 178 20.53 31.12 -0.31
C GLY A 178 20.06 29.80 -0.94
N SER A 179 19.14 29.88 -1.90
CA SER A 179 18.82 28.93 -2.99
C SER A 179 18.57 27.42 -2.68
N SER A 180 17.29 27.03 -2.72
CA SER A 180 16.83 25.66 -3.05
C SER A 180 15.90 25.72 -4.27
N PRO A 181 15.86 24.67 -5.13
CA PRO A 181 15.23 24.72 -6.44
C PRO A 181 13.69 24.70 -6.40
N ASP A 182 13.11 25.24 -7.46
CA ASP A 182 11.70 25.53 -7.73
C ASP A 182 10.69 24.43 -7.31
N TYR A 183 9.75 24.82 -6.46
CA TYR A 183 8.58 24.06 -6.00
C TYR A 183 7.42 24.05 -7.03
N LYS A 184 7.70 24.27 -8.33
CA LYS A 184 6.67 24.42 -9.37
C LYS A 184 6.31 23.15 -10.16
N THR A 185 6.87 21.99 -9.83
CA THR A 185 6.54 20.71 -10.49
C THR A 185 6.24 19.61 -9.48
N ARG A 186 5.16 19.80 -8.70
CA ARG A 186 4.52 18.73 -7.94
C ARG A 186 3.35 18.17 -8.76
N PRO A 187 3.35 16.88 -9.17
CA PRO A 187 2.15 16.27 -9.73
C PRO A 187 1.10 16.15 -8.63
N ALA A 188 -0.13 16.57 -8.93
CA ALA A 188 -1.27 16.43 -8.04
C ALA A 188 -1.58 14.94 -7.82
N THR A 189 -1.45 14.47 -6.58
CA THR A 189 -2.10 13.23 -6.15
C THR A 189 -3.58 13.53 -5.91
N SER A 190 -4.45 12.72 -6.53
CA SER A 190 -5.92 12.65 -6.46
C SER A 190 -6.69 13.80 -5.81
N GLY A 191 -7.47 14.51 -6.63
CA GLY A 191 -8.12 15.76 -6.30
C GLY A 191 -9.35 15.71 -5.37
N SER A 192 -9.56 16.84 -4.71
CA SER A 192 -10.88 17.45 -4.56
C SER A 192 -10.80 18.87 -5.14
N ASP A 193 -11.69 19.18 -6.08
CA ASP A 193 -11.85 20.51 -6.65
C ASP A 193 -12.33 21.52 -5.59
N SER A 194 -11.58 22.61 -5.40
CA SER A 194 -12.17 23.93 -5.17
C SER A 194 -11.12 25.04 -5.33
N THR A 195 -11.35 25.89 -6.31
CA THR A 195 -10.69 27.18 -6.52
C THR A 195 -11.08 28.17 -5.40
N HIS A 196 -10.07 28.81 -4.78
CA HIS A 196 -9.93 30.27 -4.54
C HIS A 196 -9.15 30.65 -3.27
N SER A 197 -8.08 31.40 -3.52
CA SER A 197 -7.48 32.54 -2.77
C SER A 197 -7.05 32.42 -1.30
N SER A 198 -5.73 32.50 -1.14
CA SER A 198 -4.94 33.14 -0.07
C SER A 198 -5.71 33.90 1.01
N VAL A 199 -5.57 33.44 2.27
CA VAL A 199 -5.17 34.21 3.48
C VAL A 199 -5.16 33.22 4.67
N GLY A 200 -3.99 33.03 5.29
CA GLY A 200 -3.82 32.51 6.67
C GLY A 200 -4.65 31.30 7.08
N TYR A 201 -4.45 30.15 6.43
CA TYR A 201 -4.98 28.88 6.93
C TYR A 201 -3.94 28.23 7.85
N ILE A 202 -4.22 28.20 9.16
CA ILE A 202 -3.61 27.19 10.03
C ILE A 202 -4.07 25.86 9.44
N GLU A 203 -3.12 25.03 9.05
CA GLU A 203 -3.32 23.66 8.61
C GLU A 203 -4.15 22.92 9.67
N GLY A 204 -5.47 23.01 9.52
CA GLY A 204 -6.40 22.15 10.20
C GLY A 204 -6.06 20.76 9.71
N LEU A 205 -5.31 20.01 10.53
CA LEU A 205 -5.07 18.58 10.42
C LEU A 205 -6.43 17.86 10.44
N GLN A 206 -7.20 17.98 9.35
CA GLN A 206 -8.18 16.98 8.98
C GLN A 206 -7.37 15.75 8.62
N ALA A 207 -7.28 14.84 9.59
CA ALA A 207 -6.39 13.68 9.62
C ALA A 207 -6.07 13.08 8.23
N PRO A 208 -4.83 13.24 7.73
CA PRO A 208 -4.34 12.46 6.59
C PRO A 208 -3.78 11.07 6.99
N LEU A 209 -4.11 10.55 8.19
CA LEU A 209 -3.21 9.66 8.95
C LEU A 209 -3.34 8.13 8.76
N VAL A 210 -4.20 7.60 7.89
CA VAL A 210 -4.42 6.13 7.83
C VAL A 210 -3.50 5.42 6.83
N GLU A 211 -3.16 6.05 5.70
CA GLU A 211 -2.20 5.49 4.73
C GLU A 211 -0.82 5.39 5.35
N ASP A 212 -0.34 6.51 5.89
CA ASP A 212 0.98 6.60 6.51
C ASP A 212 1.07 5.68 7.73
N ALA A 213 -0.03 5.50 8.49
CA ALA A 213 -0.07 4.49 9.55
C ALA A 213 0.04 3.05 9.01
N THR A 214 -0.57 2.77 7.85
CA THR A 214 -0.55 1.43 7.22
C THR A 214 0.86 1.13 6.70
N VAL A 215 1.46 2.11 6.02
CA VAL A 215 2.85 2.07 5.55
C VAL A 215 3.78 1.90 6.74
N ARG A 216 3.62 2.71 7.79
CA ARG A 216 4.41 2.62 9.03
C ARG A 216 4.33 1.24 9.67
N LEU A 217 3.13 0.68 9.84
CA LEU A 217 2.95 -0.65 10.43
C LEU A 217 3.67 -1.73 9.62
N THR A 218 3.47 -1.74 8.31
CA THR A 218 4.09 -2.71 7.40
C THR A 218 5.61 -2.56 7.37
N SER A 219 6.08 -1.32 7.41
CA SER A 219 7.50 -0.96 7.48
C SER A 219 8.15 -1.42 8.79
N CYS A 220 7.49 -1.22 9.94
CA CYS A 220 7.94 -1.71 11.24
C CYS A 220 8.06 -3.24 11.26
N ILE A 221 7.04 -3.96 10.76
CA ILE A 221 7.07 -5.43 10.68
C ILE A 221 8.19 -5.90 9.76
N SER A 222 8.31 -5.29 8.57
CA SER A 222 9.33 -5.66 7.60
C SER A 222 10.73 -5.47 8.18
N ARG A 223 11.01 -4.32 8.81
CA ARG A 223 12.30 -4.10 9.49
C ARG A 223 12.55 -5.10 10.61
N TYR A 224 11.53 -5.39 11.42
CA TYR A 224 11.67 -6.35 12.50
C TYR A 224 12.10 -7.73 11.97
N VAL A 225 11.43 -8.20 10.92
CA VAL A 225 11.77 -9.49 10.31
C VAL A 225 13.14 -9.44 9.63
N LEU A 226 13.46 -8.37 8.89
CA LEU A 226 14.76 -8.26 8.23
C LEU A 226 15.93 -8.14 9.21
N ASN A 227 15.75 -7.44 10.34
CA ASN A 227 16.80 -7.24 11.33
C ASN A 227 17.13 -8.53 12.13
N TYR A 228 16.13 -9.39 12.36
CA TYR A 228 16.32 -10.61 13.16
C TYR A 228 16.23 -11.90 12.36
N GLY A 229 15.88 -11.81 11.07
CA GLY A 229 15.77 -12.93 10.15
C GLY A 229 17.03 -13.19 9.33
N GLN A 230 18.03 -12.32 9.42
CA GLN A 230 19.29 -12.42 8.69
C GLN A 230 20.42 -12.61 9.70
N ASP A 231 21.28 -13.62 9.49
CA ASP A 231 22.45 -13.84 10.35
C ASP A 231 23.40 -12.63 10.24
N GLN A 232 23.87 -12.12 11.37
CA GLN A 232 24.79 -10.98 11.41
C GLN A 232 26.11 -11.25 10.64
N ASN A 233 26.52 -12.51 10.56
CA ASN A 233 27.76 -12.94 9.90
C ASN A 233 27.52 -13.49 8.49
N LYS A 234 26.29 -13.39 7.95
CA LYS A 234 26.04 -13.84 6.58
C LYS A 234 26.80 -12.98 5.58
N SER A 235 27.08 -13.56 4.41
CA SER A 235 27.58 -12.79 3.27
C SER A 235 26.49 -11.91 2.68
N ASP A 236 26.88 -10.82 2.01
CA ASP A 236 25.96 -10.03 1.19
C ASP A 236 25.11 -10.91 0.26
N PRO A 237 23.84 -10.52 0.00
CA PRO A 237 23.22 -9.24 0.34
C PRO A 237 22.51 -9.17 1.70
N PHE A 238 22.65 -8.04 2.40
CA PHE A 238 21.75 -7.68 3.52
C PHE A 238 20.56 -6.87 3.01
N LEU A 239 19.35 -7.40 3.21
CA LEU A 239 18.13 -6.71 2.83
C LEU A 239 17.72 -5.73 3.92
N HIS A 240 17.25 -4.56 3.50
CA HIS A 240 16.70 -3.53 4.37
C HIS A 240 15.43 -2.94 3.78
N PHE A 241 14.61 -2.37 4.67
CA PHE A 241 13.43 -1.62 4.26
C PHE A 241 13.84 -0.20 3.82
N ARG A 242 13.25 0.28 2.73
CA ARG A 242 13.39 1.62 2.16
C ARG A 242 12.10 2.41 2.40
N ASP A 243 12.20 3.54 3.10
CA ASP A 243 11.06 4.45 3.36
C ASP A 243 10.78 5.40 2.20
N GLU A 244 11.81 5.75 1.43
CA GLU A 244 11.68 6.73 0.38
C GLU A 244 10.70 6.23 -0.67
N ARG A 245 9.73 7.04 -1.07
CA ARG A 245 8.87 6.76 -2.23
C ARG A 245 9.69 6.85 -3.51
N ARG A 246 9.57 5.90 -4.44
CA ARG A 246 10.27 5.95 -5.73
C ARG A 246 9.32 6.20 -6.87
N THR A 247 9.66 7.19 -7.69
CA THR A 247 9.01 7.45 -8.96
C THR A 247 9.70 6.66 -10.06
N TYR A 248 8.93 5.89 -10.81
CA TYR A 248 9.33 5.20 -12.03
C TYR A 248 8.65 5.85 -13.22
N SER A 249 9.34 5.93 -14.35
CA SER A 249 8.75 6.43 -15.58
C SER A 249 9.33 5.74 -16.79
N TYR A 250 8.47 5.33 -17.71
CA TYR A 250 8.88 4.72 -18.97
C TYR A 250 8.04 5.27 -20.11
N SER A 251 8.56 5.12 -21.32
CA SER A 251 7.89 5.58 -22.54
C SER A 251 7.10 4.44 -23.16
N LEU A 252 5.90 4.77 -23.64
CA LEU A 252 5.01 3.88 -24.38
C LEU A 252 4.65 4.59 -25.69
N GLY A 253 5.51 4.39 -26.71
CA GLY A 253 5.50 5.22 -27.91
C GLY A 253 5.75 6.70 -27.56
N ALA A 254 4.83 7.58 -27.97
CA ALA A 254 4.90 9.02 -27.66
C ALA A 254 4.32 9.40 -26.28
N LYS A 255 3.82 8.43 -25.51
CA LYS A 255 3.25 8.66 -24.18
C LYS A 255 4.25 8.29 -23.10
N HIS A 256 4.12 8.92 -21.94
CA HIS A 256 4.85 8.53 -20.74
C HIS A 256 3.90 7.91 -19.72
N VAL A 257 4.40 6.89 -19.03
CA VAL A 257 3.76 6.29 -17.86
C VAL A 257 4.55 6.69 -16.63
N HIS A 258 3.86 7.05 -15.55
CA HIS A 258 4.43 7.41 -14.26
C HIS A 258 3.85 6.54 -13.16
N ALA A 259 4.73 5.92 -12.37
CA ALA A 259 4.38 5.08 -11.23
C ALA A 259 5.13 5.55 -9.99
N VAL A 260 4.52 5.41 -8.81
CA VAL A 260 5.12 5.77 -7.53
C VAL A 260 4.80 4.69 -6.52
N ASP A 261 5.81 4.12 -5.87
CA ASP A 261 5.62 3.20 -4.74
C ASP A 261 5.66 3.92 -3.37
N ASP A 262 5.15 3.27 -2.33
CA ASP A 262 5.13 3.76 -0.94
C ASP A 262 6.32 3.27 -0.11
N GLY A 263 7.38 2.78 -0.77
CA GLY A 263 8.56 2.19 -0.15
C GLY A 263 8.82 0.76 -0.65
N GLY A 264 9.57 -0.02 0.12
CA GLY A 264 9.78 -1.44 -0.22
C GLY A 264 11.02 -2.05 0.40
N ILE A 265 11.39 -3.24 -0.07
CA ILE A 265 12.57 -3.98 0.36
C ILE A 265 13.61 -3.95 -0.76
N GLN A 266 14.86 -3.70 -0.39
CA GLN A 266 16.00 -3.66 -1.30
C GLN A 266 17.27 -4.13 -0.57
N PHE A 267 18.37 -4.23 -1.31
CA PHE A 267 19.72 -4.31 -0.74
C PHE A 267 20.68 -3.46 -1.55
N ILE A 268 21.86 -3.17 -0.99
CA ILE A 268 22.95 -2.50 -1.71
C ILE A 268 23.90 -3.59 -2.21
N ALA A 269 24.05 -3.73 -3.52
CA ALA A 269 25.00 -4.68 -4.08
C ALA A 269 26.45 -4.23 -3.81
N ARG A 270 27.43 -5.14 -3.95
CA ARG A 270 28.86 -4.84 -3.70
C ARG A 270 29.42 -3.65 -4.49
N ASN A 271 28.80 -3.32 -5.62
CA ASN A 271 29.14 -2.16 -6.45
C ASN A 271 28.47 -0.85 -5.97
N GLY A 272 27.81 -0.85 -4.81
CA GLY A 272 27.08 0.29 -4.27
C GLY A 272 25.71 0.55 -4.92
N ILE A 273 25.31 -0.25 -5.91
CA ILE A 273 24.05 -0.03 -6.63
C ILE A 273 22.91 -0.71 -5.86
N PRO A 274 21.84 0.03 -5.48
CA PRO A 274 20.69 -0.56 -4.83
C PRO A 274 19.94 -1.48 -5.80
N ARG A 275 19.61 -2.69 -5.35
CA ARG A 275 18.79 -3.66 -6.08
C ARG A 275 17.43 -3.82 -5.43
N HIS A 276 16.40 -3.68 -6.24
CA HIS A 276 15.01 -3.81 -5.83
C HIS A 276 14.65 -5.28 -5.57
N VAL A 277 13.96 -5.56 -4.46
CA VAL A 277 13.47 -6.91 -4.10
C VAL A 277 11.93 -6.94 -4.10
N ALA A 278 11.29 -6.00 -3.39
CA ALA A 278 9.83 -5.89 -3.36
C ALA A 278 9.37 -4.43 -3.19
N MET A 279 8.23 -4.06 -3.77
CA MET A 279 7.57 -2.76 -3.57
C MET A 279 6.57 -2.83 -2.41
N LEU A 280 6.34 -1.72 -1.73
CA LEU A 280 5.22 -1.56 -0.80
C LEU A 280 4.16 -0.67 -1.45
N GLU A 281 2.92 -1.11 -1.40
CA GLU A 281 1.75 -0.31 -1.76
C GLU A 281 0.84 -0.19 -0.53
N GLY A 282 0.66 1.01 -0.01
CA GLY A 282 -0.12 1.29 1.19
C GLY A 282 -1.47 1.92 0.85
N LYS A 283 -2.57 1.35 1.34
CA LYS A 283 -3.92 1.92 1.13
C LYS A 283 -4.62 2.31 2.43
N ARG A 284 -5.19 3.52 2.43
CA ARG A 284 -5.96 4.12 3.54
C ARG A 284 -7.08 3.20 4.02
N THR A 285 -8.00 2.90 3.13
CA THR A 285 -9.20 2.13 3.41
C THR A 285 -9.67 1.50 2.11
N PHE A 286 -9.93 0.21 2.15
CA PHE A 286 -10.73 -0.39 1.10
C PHE A 286 -12.16 0.12 1.25
N ASN A 287 -12.62 0.90 0.26
CA ASN A 287 -14.00 1.40 0.19
C ASN A 287 -15.04 0.27 0.22
N THR A 288 -14.60 -0.99 0.07
CA THR A 288 -15.44 -2.17 0.18
C THR A 288 -14.71 -3.24 1.00
N LEU A 289 -15.15 -3.42 2.25
CA LEU A 289 -14.83 -4.60 3.04
C LEU A 289 -15.96 -5.62 2.84
N VAL A 290 -15.62 -6.83 2.39
CA VAL A 290 -16.57 -7.95 2.41
C VAL A 290 -16.18 -8.88 3.53
N LYS A 291 -17.09 -9.01 4.52
CA LYS A 291 -16.85 -9.80 5.74
C LYS A 291 -15.59 -9.38 6.50
N GLY A 292 -15.29 -8.06 6.53
CA GLY A 292 -14.12 -7.51 7.21
C GLY A 292 -12.79 -7.71 6.46
N VAL A 293 -12.81 -8.32 5.27
CA VAL A 293 -11.64 -8.51 4.43
C VAL A 293 -11.65 -7.47 3.30
N PRO A 294 -10.51 -6.78 3.09
CA PRO A 294 -10.27 -5.98 1.90
C PRO A 294 -10.58 -6.64 0.55
N ILE A 295 -11.22 -5.90 -0.36
CA ILE A 295 -11.36 -6.30 -1.78
C ILE A 295 -10.36 -5.54 -2.64
N VAL A 296 -9.57 -6.27 -3.43
CA VAL A 296 -8.69 -5.67 -4.44
C VAL A 296 -9.55 -5.10 -5.56
N SER A 297 -9.63 -3.77 -5.67
CA SER A 297 -10.35 -3.10 -6.75
C SER A 297 -9.58 -3.18 -8.07
N ASP A 298 -10.26 -2.88 -9.18
CA ASP A 298 -9.63 -2.88 -10.50
C ASP A 298 -8.59 -1.77 -10.63
N GLU A 299 -8.85 -0.61 -10.02
CA GLU A 299 -7.94 0.53 -9.98
C GLU A 299 -6.67 0.19 -9.20
N LEU A 300 -6.82 -0.45 -8.04
CA LEU A 300 -5.68 -0.88 -7.23
C LEU A 300 -4.83 -1.92 -7.96
N LEU A 301 -5.47 -2.93 -8.54
CA LEU A 301 -4.74 -3.94 -9.31
C LEU A 301 -4.03 -3.30 -10.52
N ALA A 302 -4.71 -2.39 -11.23
CA ALA A 302 -4.13 -1.71 -12.38
C ALA A 302 -2.93 -0.82 -12.00
N GLN A 303 -3.01 -0.16 -10.85
CA GLN A 303 -1.89 0.61 -10.30
C GLN A 303 -0.67 -0.29 -10.06
N MET A 304 -0.83 -1.39 -9.31
CA MET A 304 0.29 -2.31 -9.01
C MET A 304 0.85 -2.98 -10.27
N VAL A 305 0.00 -3.27 -11.27
CA VAL A 305 0.45 -3.76 -12.58
C VAL A 305 1.31 -2.70 -13.28
N GLY A 306 0.88 -1.44 -13.27
CA GLY A 306 1.64 -0.33 -13.86
C GLY A 306 2.98 -0.10 -13.16
N GLU A 307 3.04 -0.26 -11.84
CA GLU A 307 4.28 -0.21 -11.07
C GLU A 307 5.24 -1.36 -11.45
N ALA A 308 4.74 -2.59 -11.49
CA ALA A 308 5.56 -3.75 -11.88
C ALA A 308 6.11 -3.61 -13.32
N LEU A 309 5.27 -3.15 -14.26
CA LEU A 309 5.69 -2.82 -15.62
C LEU A 309 6.72 -1.70 -15.64
N ALA A 310 6.55 -0.67 -14.82
CA ALA A 310 7.50 0.44 -14.77
C ALA A 310 8.89 -0.02 -14.29
N VAL A 311 8.97 -0.92 -13.32
CA VAL A 311 10.25 -1.52 -12.90
C VAL A 311 10.86 -2.35 -14.04
N GLY A 312 10.05 -3.20 -14.69
CA GLY A 312 10.49 -4.03 -15.82
C GLY A 312 11.00 -3.23 -17.02
N CYS A 313 10.25 -2.21 -17.46
CA CYS A 313 10.57 -1.41 -18.64
C CYS A 313 11.69 -0.38 -18.42
N THR A 314 12.03 -0.04 -17.17
CA THR A 314 13.10 0.92 -16.88
C THR A 314 14.47 0.29 -16.67
N ASN A 315 14.59 -1.04 -16.83
CA ASN A 315 15.81 -1.81 -16.55
C ASN A 315 16.45 -1.45 -15.19
N LYS A 316 15.62 -1.12 -14.20
CA LYS A 316 16.11 -0.80 -12.86
C LYS A 316 16.73 -2.06 -12.27
N PRO A 317 17.90 -1.95 -11.59
CA PRO A 317 18.50 -3.09 -10.95
C PRO A 317 17.53 -3.74 -9.96
N SER A 318 17.16 -4.98 -10.21
CA SER A 318 16.27 -5.81 -9.39
C SER A 318 16.88 -7.20 -9.18
N VAL A 319 16.29 -7.99 -8.28
CA VAL A 319 16.67 -9.40 -8.09
C VAL A 319 16.29 -10.28 -9.27
N SER A 320 15.20 -9.96 -9.96
CA SER A 320 14.74 -10.65 -11.16
C SER A 320 14.31 -9.65 -12.22
N GLN A 321 14.59 -9.97 -13.48
CA GLN A 321 14.11 -9.20 -14.64
C GLN A 321 12.66 -9.53 -15.01
N THR A 322 12.11 -10.64 -14.50
CA THR A 322 10.81 -11.17 -14.92
C THR A 322 9.81 -11.37 -13.79
N ASP A 323 10.28 -11.34 -12.54
CA ASP A 323 9.45 -11.57 -11.36
C ASP A 323 9.53 -10.36 -10.43
N PHE A 324 8.39 -9.77 -10.13
CA PHE A 324 8.28 -8.59 -9.27
C PHE A 324 7.32 -8.87 -8.12
N ILE A 325 7.71 -8.48 -6.91
CA ILE A 325 6.87 -8.66 -5.72
C ILE A 325 6.33 -7.30 -5.25
N THR A 326 5.04 -7.26 -4.92
CA THR A 326 4.43 -6.13 -4.22
C THR A 326 3.82 -6.62 -2.91
N ILE A 327 4.18 -5.96 -1.83
CA ILE A 327 3.56 -6.09 -0.51
C ILE A 327 2.43 -5.07 -0.49
N LEU A 328 1.20 -5.53 -0.63
CA LEU A 328 0.03 -4.69 -0.50
C LEU A 328 -0.40 -4.66 0.97
N ALA A 329 -0.46 -3.47 1.55
CA ALA A 329 -0.93 -3.27 2.89
C ALA A 329 -2.17 -2.37 2.92
N ALA A 330 -3.16 -2.75 3.72
CA ALA A 330 -4.27 -1.87 4.04
C ALA A 330 -4.74 -2.10 5.45
N THR A 331 -4.82 -1.02 6.21
CA THR A 331 -5.08 -1.07 7.65
C THR A 331 -4.01 -1.91 8.37
N HIS A 332 -4.40 -3.05 8.94
CA HIS A 332 -3.54 -4.04 9.59
C HIS A 332 -3.54 -5.39 8.83
N CYS A 333 -3.99 -5.37 7.56
CA CYS A 333 -3.97 -6.53 6.69
C CYS A 333 -2.88 -6.39 5.62
N VAL A 334 -2.22 -7.49 5.32
CA VAL A 334 -1.12 -7.58 4.34
C VAL A 334 -1.43 -8.67 3.33
N LYS A 335 -1.06 -8.45 2.07
CA LYS A 335 -1.18 -9.42 0.99
C LYS A 335 0.02 -9.28 0.08
N PHE A 336 0.60 -10.40 -0.36
CA PHE A 336 1.71 -10.39 -1.29
C PHE A 336 1.20 -10.68 -2.70
N PHE A 337 1.72 -9.94 -3.67
CA PHE A 337 1.50 -10.15 -5.09
C PHE A 337 2.81 -10.50 -5.76
N HIS A 338 2.75 -11.43 -6.69
CA HIS A 338 3.83 -11.78 -7.60
C HIS A 338 3.37 -11.50 -9.02
N PHE A 339 4.07 -10.59 -9.69
CA PHE A 339 3.87 -10.25 -11.08
C PHE A 339 4.96 -10.94 -11.89
N HIS A 340 4.57 -11.91 -12.71
CA HIS A 340 5.45 -12.53 -13.68
C HIS A 340 5.23 -11.90 -15.05
N ILE A 341 6.27 -11.21 -15.53
CA ILE A 341 6.32 -10.53 -16.82
C ILE A 341 7.46 -11.18 -17.61
N SER A 342 7.12 -12.03 -18.58
CA SER A 342 8.14 -12.76 -19.34
C SER A 342 9.02 -11.80 -20.15
N ALA A 343 10.26 -12.23 -20.44
CA ALA A 343 11.15 -11.46 -21.29
C ALA A 343 10.56 -11.23 -22.70
N ASP A 344 9.83 -12.22 -23.22
CA ASP A 344 9.12 -12.08 -24.51
C ASP A 344 7.97 -11.07 -24.42
N PHE A 345 7.23 -11.04 -23.30
CA PHE A 345 6.21 -10.03 -23.08
C PHE A 345 6.83 -8.63 -23.05
N LEU A 346 7.89 -8.42 -22.25
CA LEU A 346 8.60 -7.14 -22.17
C LEU A 346 9.17 -6.71 -23.53
N ARG A 347 9.78 -7.63 -24.28
CA ARG A 347 10.28 -7.36 -25.64
C ARG A 347 9.14 -6.95 -26.57
N SER A 348 8.04 -7.70 -26.58
CA SER A 348 6.86 -7.37 -27.39
C SER A 348 6.26 -6.02 -27.00
N TYR A 349 6.39 -5.63 -25.73
CA TYR A 349 5.91 -4.37 -25.18
C TYR A 349 6.76 -3.18 -25.65
N GLU A 350 8.08 -3.34 -25.73
CA GLU A 350 9.02 -2.38 -26.33
C GLU A 350 8.83 -2.27 -27.84
N ASP A 351 8.72 -3.42 -28.52
CA ASP A 351 8.55 -3.52 -29.97
C ASP A 351 7.18 -3.04 -30.45
N TYR A 352 6.17 -3.01 -29.57
CA TYR A 352 4.79 -2.67 -29.88
C TYR A 352 4.65 -1.29 -30.56
N PHE A 353 5.54 -0.35 -30.22
CA PHE A 353 5.50 1.03 -30.71
C PHE A 353 6.63 1.38 -31.67
N THR A 354 7.59 0.49 -31.87
CA THR A 354 8.74 0.69 -32.78
C THR A 354 8.63 -0.18 -34.04
N SER A 355 7.87 -1.28 -33.99
CA SER A 355 7.72 -2.25 -35.08
C SER A 355 6.32 -2.24 -35.70
N THR A 356 6.15 -2.98 -36.80
CA THR A 356 4.84 -3.18 -37.46
C THR A 356 3.95 -4.20 -36.74
N SER A 357 4.49 -4.99 -35.81
CA SER A 357 3.72 -5.95 -35.02
C SER A 357 3.00 -5.23 -33.88
N ARG A 358 1.67 -5.29 -33.86
CA ARG A 358 0.82 -4.62 -32.84
C ARG A 358 0.14 -5.60 -31.89
N ASN A 359 0.83 -6.69 -31.56
CA ASN A 359 0.34 -7.71 -30.63
C ASN A 359 1.33 -7.87 -29.48
N LEU A 360 0.79 -7.96 -28.26
CA LEU A 360 1.56 -8.36 -27.09
C LEU A 360 1.70 -9.88 -27.08
N ASP A 361 2.91 -10.37 -26.84
CA ASP A 361 3.20 -11.78 -26.79
C ASP A 361 2.93 -12.34 -25.39
N GLY A 362 1.76 -12.96 -25.26
CA GLY A 362 1.35 -13.65 -24.04
C GLY A 362 0.60 -12.77 -23.05
N PHE A 363 0.82 -13.04 -21.76
CA PHE A 363 0.07 -12.47 -20.65
C PHE A 363 0.98 -12.12 -19.49
N LEU A 364 0.71 -10.98 -18.86
CA LEU A 364 1.24 -10.65 -17.55
C LEU A 364 0.47 -11.47 -16.51
N ARG A 365 1.18 -12.32 -15.77
CA ARG A 365 0.55 -13.21 -14.78
C ARG A 365 0.70 -12.64 -13.39
N VAL A 366 -0.39 -12.66 -12.64
CA VAL A 366 -0.47 -12.17 -11.27
C VAL A 366 -0.87 -13.29 -10.35
N ASP A 367 0.06 -13.73 -9.52
CA ASP A 367 -0.19 -14.62 -8.38
C ASP A 367 -0.28 -13.77 -7.11
N SER A 368 -0.99 -14.28 -6.10
CA SER A 368 -1.12 -13.54 -4.85
C SER A 368 -1.46 -14.45 -3.67
N THR A 369 -1.18 -13.97 -2.47
CA THR A 369 -1.57 -14.66 -1.25
C THR A 369 -3.02 -14.37 -0.89
N VAL A 370 -3.61 -15.11 0.04
CA VAL A 370 -4.77 -14.64 0.81
C VAL A 370 -4.40 -13.38 1.62
N TRP A 371 -5.39 -12.69 2.16
CA TRP A 371 -5.15 -11.59 3.10
C TRP A 371 -4.70 -12.13 4.46
N TYR A 372 -3.56 -11.64 4.93
CA TYR A 372 -3.07 -11.84 6.28
C TYR A 372 -3.50 -10.69 7.17
N ASP A 373 -3.83 -10.99 8.42
CA ASP A 373 -4.32 -10.05 9.43
C ASP A 373 -3.28 -10.12 10.54
N ILE A 374 -2.58 -9.01 10.78
CA ILE A 374 -1.48 -8.94 11.74
C ILE A 374 -1.93 -9.32 13.16
N LYS A 375 -3.22 -9.25 13.49
CA LYS A 375 -3.75 -9.66 14.80
C LYS A 375 -3.80 -11.19 14.96
N LYS A 376 -3.79 -11.97 13.88
CA LYS A 376 -3.84 -13.44 13.93
C LYS A 376 -2.44 -14.05 13.90
N ARG A 377 -2.21 -15.05 14.76
CA ARG A 377 -0.90 -15.69 14.95
C ARG A 377 -0.39 -16.39 13.69
N ASP A 378 -1.23 -17.24 13.11
CA ASP A 378 -0.96 -17.96 11.87
C ASP A 378 -0.69 -17.00 10.69
N HIS A 379 -1.43 -15.90 10.62
CA HIS A 379 -1.20 -14.87 9.60
C HIS A 379 0.14 -14.13 9.81
N ARG A 380 0.55 -13.86 11.06
CA ARG A 380 1.90 -13.31 11.34
C ARG A 380 2.99 -14.29 10.94
N GLU A 381 2.79 -15.58 11.18
CA GLU A 381 3.69 -16.64 10.72
C GLU A 381 3.88 -16.59 9.20
N ASP A 382 2.78 -16.54 8.44
CA ASP A 382 2.84 -16.45 6.99
C ASP A 382 3.50 -15.15 6.49
N ILE A 383 3.22 -14.00 7.12
CA ILE A 383 3.89 -12.73 6.79
C ILE A 383 5.41 -12.84 6.98
N VAL A 384 5.84 -13.36 8.13
CA VAL A 384 7.26 -13.58 8.44
C VAL A 384 7.88 -14.51 7.41
N SER A 385 7.26 -15.66 7.11
CA SER A 385 7.76 -16.60 6.11
C SER A 385 7.94 -15.97 4.73
N HIS A 386 7.03 -15.11 4.29
CA HIS A 386 7.15 -14.46 2.99
C HIS A 386 8.26 -13.41 2.97
N ILE A 387 8.47 -12.66 4.05
CA ILE A 387 9.59 -11.70 4.13
C ILE A 387 10.93 -12.44 4.18
N LEU A 388 11.03 -13.57 4.89
CA LEU A 388 12.24 -14.40 4.87
C LEU A 388 12.49 -15.03 3.50
N ALA A 389 11.42 -15.46 2.80
CA ALA A 389 11.56 -15.96 1.44
C ALA A 389 12.07 -14.90 0.45
N LEU A 390 11.85 -13.61 0.71
CA LEU A 390 12.48 -12.52 -0.07
C LEU A 390 13.99 -12.44 0.17
N VAL A 391 14.46 -12.77 1.38
CA VAL A 391 15.89 -12.84 1.70
C VAL A 391 16.52 -13.98 0.90
N ASP A 392 15.98 -15.18 1.01
CA ASP A 392 16.48 -16.37 0.30
C ASP A 392 16.43 -16.18 -1.23
N TRP A 393 15.37 -15.55 -1.73
CA TRP A 393 15.25 -15.25 -3.16
C TRP A 393 16.27 -14.21 -3.66
N ALA A 394 16.64 -13.24 -2.84
CA ALA A 394 17.65 -12.25 -3.20
C ALA A 394 19.08 -12.84 -3.20
N GLU A 395 19.28 -13.97 -2.52
CA GLU A 395 20.55 -14.71 -2.47
C GLU A 395 20.70 -15.72 -3.62
N SER A 396 19.60 -16.08 -4.30
CA SER A 396 19.56 -17.16 -5.30
C SER A 396 20.15 -16.82 -6.67
#